data_AF-A0A821NIP1-F1
#
_entry.id   AF-A0A821NIP1-F1
#
_cell.length_a   1.000
_cell.length_b   1.000
_cell.length_c   1.000
_cell.angle_alpha   90.00
_cell.angle_beta   90.00
_cell.angle_gamma   90.00
#
_symmetry.space_group_name_H-M   'P 1'
#
loop_
_entity.id
_entity.type
_entity.pdbx_description
1 polymer ?
#
loop_
_entity_poly.entity_id
_entity_poly.type
_entity_poly.pdbx_seq_one_letter_code
_entity_poly.pdbx_strand_id
1 'polypeptide(L)'
;QEISCWMFFDCLYQITAYLDKPIDLKLYPLIEQIVKQYPQSIVYPFKLNYETLQYSTNDPILKHNLEIIRQKFDRHTSLVNEFIQALNQLNPQQEYENWCKELYQLLTNDRNTRDINKLKNHLKKFKKIFFFLIF
;
A
#
# COMPACT_ATOMS: atom_id res chain seq x y z
N GLN A 1 33.04 0.67 -11.66
CA GLN A 1 31.94 0.24 -12.57
C GLN A 1 30.64 0.58 -11.88
N GLU A 2 29.78 1.38 -12.50
CA GLU A 2 28.42 1.61 -11.99
C GLU A 2 27.57 0.37 -12.26
N ILE A 3 26.91 -0.12 -11.22
CA ILE A 3 25.96 -1.23 -11.34
C ILE A 3 24.67 -0.66 -11.93
N SER A 4 24.13 -1.30 -12.96
CA SER A 4 22.88 -0.84 -13.58
C SER A 4 21.68 -1.12 -12.68
N CYS A 5 20.77 -0.15 -12.53
CA CYS A 5 19.63 -0.26 -11.61
C CYS A 5 18.64 -1.39 -11.94
N TRP A 6 18.57 -1.84 -13.20
CA TRP A 6 17.69 -2.93 -13.62
C TRP A 6 18.10 -4.30 -13.07
N MET A 7 19.35 -4.47 -12.64
CA MET A 7 19.83 -5.73 -12.04
C MET A 7 19.12 -6.06 -10.72
N PHE A 8 18.40 -5.11 -10.13
CA PHE A 8 17.72 -5.27 -8.85
C PHE A 8 16.24 -5.65 -8.99
N PHE A 9 15.74 -5.94 -10.20
CA PHE A 9 14.32 -6.23 -10.45
C PHE A 9 13.81 -7.45 -9.67
N ASP A 10 14.60 -8.50 -9.57
CA ASP A 10 14.26 -9.71 -8.81
C ASP A 10 14.19 -9.45 -7.30
N CYS A 11 14.79 -8.35 -6.83
CA CYS A 11 14.88 -7.97 -5.43
C CYS A 11 13.94 -6.81 -5.05
N LEU A 12 13.07 -6.33 -5.95
CA LEU A 12 12.26 -5.12 -5.70
C LEU A 12 11.33 -5.26 -4.50
N TYR A 13 10.74 -6.44 -4.29
CA TYR A 13 9.86 -6.69 -3.15
C TYR A 13 10.59 -6.59 -1.83
N GLN A 14 11.82 -7.10 -1.78
CA GLN A 14 12.69 -7.01 -0.61
C GLN A 14 13.10 -5.56 -0.41
N ILE A 15 13.68 -4.92 -1.42
CA ILE A 15 14.18 -3.53 -1.32
C ILE A 15 13.08 -2.58 -0.85
N THR A 16 11.88 -2.68 -1.43
CA THR A 16 10.76 -1.81 -1.04
C THR A 16 10.26 -2.08 0.37
N ALA A 17 10.35 -3.31 0.88
CA ALA A 17 9.93 -3.65 2.24
C ALA A 17 10.87 -3.12 3.34
N TYR A 18 12.09 -2.69 2.99
CA TYR A 18 13.09 -2.20 3.95
C TYR A 18 13.23 -0.66 3.96
N LEU A 19 12.43 0.08 3.18
CA LEU A 19 12.60 1.54 3.03
C LEU A 19 12.33 2.36 4.31
N ASP A 20 11.73 1.76 5.33
CA ASP A 20 11.47 2.35 6.64
C ASP A 20 12.64 2.25 7.61
N LYS A 21 13.70 1.52 7.25
CA LYS A 21 14.86 1.29 8.13
C LYS A 21 15.99 2.29 7.85
N PRO A 22 16.71 2.72 8.90
CA PRO A 22 17.75 3.75 8.76
C PRO A 22 18.98 3.27 7.98
N ILE A 23 19.28 1.96 7.96
CA ILE A 23 20.42 1.41 7.20
C ILE A 23 20.22 1.55 5.69
N ASP A 24 18.98 1.74 5.25
CA ASP A 24 18.55 1.71 3.86
C ASP A 24 18.45 3.10 3.22
N LEU A 25 18.91 4.16 3.90
CA LEU A 25 19.14 5.49 3.29
C LEU A 25 20.02 5.41 2.03
N LYS A 26 20.90 4.40 1.96
CA LYS A 26 21.77 4.14 0.81
C LYS A 26 21.04 3.55 -0.40
N LEU A 27 19.84 2.98 -0.21
CA LEU A 27 19.03 2.40 -1.28
C LEU A 27 18.14 3.44 -1.98
N TYR A 28 17.92 4.61 -1.37
CA TYR A 28 17.08 5.66 -1.96
C TYR A 28 17.57 6.13 -3.34
N PRO A 29 18.87 6.38 -3.59
CA PRO A 29 19.34 6.74 -4.93
C PRO A 29 19.05 5.67 -5.99
N LEU A 30 19.15 4.39 -5.61
CA LEU A 30 18.79 3.27 -6.49
C LEU A 30 17.28 3.29 -6.80
N ILE A 31 16.44 3.44 -5.76
CA ILE A 31 15.00 3.53 -5.94
C ILE A 31 14.62 4.72 -6.81
N GLU A 32 15.24 5.88 -6.62
CA GLU A 32 14.99 7.05 -7.46
C GLU A 32 15.36 6.81 -8.93
N GLN A 33 16.46 6.11 -9.20
CA GLN A 33 16.81 5.70 -10.57
C GLN A 33 15.75 4.76 -11.16
N ILE A 34 15.30 3.76 -10.41
CA ILE A 34 14.29 2.80 -10.86
C ILE A 34 12.95 3.49 -11.09
N VAL A 35 12.50 4.36 -10.19
CA VAL A 35 11.26 5.14 -10.36
C VAL A 35 11.34 6.01 -11.62
N LYS A 36 12.50 6.60 -11.91
CA LYS A 36 12.69 7.48 -13.06
C LYS A 36 12.75 6.72 -14.39
N GLN A 37 13.44 5.58 -14.43
CA GLN A 37 13.68 4.83 -15.68
C GLN A 37 12.64 3.75 -15.94
N TYR A 38 12.13 3.11 -14.89
CA TYR A 38 11.25 1.95 -14.93
C TYR A 38 10.11 2.04 -13.89
N PRO A 39 9.29 3.10 -13.89
CA PRO A 39 8.27 3.32 -12.86
C PRO A 39 7.27 2.16 -12.71
N GLN A 40 6.96 1.49 -13.82
CA GLN A 40 6.00 0.38 -13.86
C GLN A 40 6.52 -0.90 -13.17
N SER A 41 7.84 -1.11 -13.05
CA SER A 41 8.38 -2.35 -12.45
C SER A 41 8.28 -2.35 -10.93
N ILE A 42 8.35 -1.19 -10.29
CA ILE A 42 8.44 -1.03 -8.85
C ILE A 42 7.12 -0.57 -8.20
N VAL A 43 6.16 -0.05 -8.97
CA VAL A 43 4.89 0.50 -8.44
C VAL A 43 4.11 -0.50 -7.59
N TYR A 44 4.01 -1.77 -8.02
CA TYR A 44 3.29 -2.79 -7.26
C TYR A 44 4.04 -3.23 -5.99
N PRO A 45 5.35 -3.58 -6.05
CA PRO A 45 6.15 -3.82 -4.84
C PRO A 45 6.05 -2.68 -3.82
N PHE A 46 6.15 -1.43 -4.29
CA PHE A 46 6.07 -0.27 -3.42
C PHE A 46 4.67 -0.12 -2.78
N LYS A 47 3.59 -0.24 -3.56
CA LYS A 47 2.21 -0.11 -3.05
C LYS A 47 1.86 -1.13 -1.98
N LEU A 48 2.29 -2.38 -2.14
CA LEU A 48 2.05 -3.43 -1.15
C LEU A 48 2.67 -3.12 0.20
N ASN A 49 3.86 -2.52 0.20
CA ASN A 49 4.59 -2.19 1.42
C ASN A 49 4.24 -0.79 1.95
N TYR A 50 3.76 0.12 1.12
CA TYR A 50 3.57 1.52 1.51
C TYR A 50 2.64 1.70 2.73
N GLU A 51 1.56 0.94 2.80
CA GLU A 51 0.63 1.01 3.93
C GLU A 51 1.31 0.68 5.26
N THR A 52 2.22 -0.30 5.30
CA THR A 52 2.94 -0.65 6.52
C THR A 52 4.09 0.31 6.79
N LEU A 53 4.81 0.74 5.75
CA LEU A 53 5.94 1.67 5.84
C LEU A 53 5.53 3.04 6.41
N GLN A 54 4.33 3.53 6.09
CA GLN A 54 3.85 4.83 6.56
C GLN A 54 3.74 4.89 8.10
N TYR A 55 3.48 3.75 8.75
CA TYR A 55 3.30 3.66 10.19
C TYR A 55 4.50 3.09 10.93
N SER A 56 5.49 2.53 10.23
CA SER A 56 6.58 1.78 10.86
C SER A 56 7.77 2.65 11.29
N THR A 57 8.03 3.75 10.59
CA THR A 57 9.12 4.68 10.94
C THR A 57 8.60 5.96 11.59
N ASN A 58 9.32 6.46 12.59
CA ASN A 58 9.09 7.78 13.20
C ASN A 58 10.18 8.79 12.80
N ASP A 59 11.14 8.38 11.98
CA ASP A 59 12.20 9.26 11.49
C ASP A 59 11.62 10.24 10.45
N PRO A 60 11.74 11.57 10.68
CA PRO A 60 11.18 12.57 9.78
C PRO A 60 11.82 12.55 8.38
N ILE A 61 13.10 12.19 8.26
CA ILE A 61 13.81 12.14 6.98
C ILE A 61 13.30 10.96 6.15
N LEU A 62 13.15 9.79 6.78
CA LEU A 62 12.63 8.60 6.11
C LEU A 62 11.18 8.82 5.66
N LYS A 63 10.33 9.42 6.51
CA LYS A 63 8.96 9.81 6.11
C LYS A 63 8.95 10.75 4.91
N HIS A 64 9.78 11.78 4.94
CA HIS A 64 9.88 12.74 3.85
C HIS A 64 10.29 12.08 2.53
N ASN A 65 11.30 11.20 2.56
CA ASN A 65 11.76 10.52 1.36
C ASN A 65 10.72 9.52 0.82
N LEU A 66 10.03 8.79 1.69
CA LEU A 66 8.91 7.91 1.30
C LEU A 66 7.78 8.70 0.62
N GLU A 67 7.45 9.88 1.15
CA GLU A 67 6.46 10.77 0.53
C GLU A 67 6.91 11.28 -0.84
N ILE A 68 8.17 11.68 -1.00
CA ILE A 68 8.73 12.08 -2.30
C ILE A 68 8.61 10.94 -3.31
N ILE A 69 8.99 9.72 -2.93
CA ILE A 69 8.91 8.55 -3.81
C ILE A 69 7.45 8.29 -4.19
N ARG A 70 6.53 8.33 -3.23
CA ARG A 70 5.09 8.18 -3.50
C ARG A 70 4.58 9.22 -4.49
N GLN A 71 4.92 10.49 -4.31
CA GLN A 71 4.50 11.55 -5.23
C GLN A 71 5.05 11.34 -6.64
N LYS A 72 6.28 10.83 -6.78
CA LYS A 72 6.84 10.44 -8.08
C LYS A 72 6.04 9.29 -8.69
N PHE A 73 5.68 8.26 -7.92
CA PHE A 73 4.82 7.19 -8.40
C PHE A 73 3.46 7.67 -8.87
N ASP A 74 2.78 8.50 -8.08
CA ASP A 74 1.45 9.01 -8.42
C ASP A 74 1.47 9.79 -9.75
N ARG A 75 2.60 10.48 -10.05
CA ARG A 75 2.79 11.16 -11.35
C ARG A 75 3.02 10.19 -12.51
N HIS A 76 3.79 9.12 -12.30
CA HIS A 76 4.19 8.18 -13.36
C HIS A 76 3.19 7.03 -13.57
N THR A 77 2.31 6.78 -12.61
CA THR A 77 1.45 5.59 -12.56
C THR A 77 0.01 5.92 -12.13
N SER A 78 -0.50 7.09 -12.54
CA SER A 78 -1.85 7.55 -12.19
C SER A 78 -2.94 6.51 -12.46
N LEU A 79 -2.87 5.84 -13.63
CA LEU A 79 -3.81 4.79 -14.04
C LEU A 79 -3.72 3.50 -13.22
N VAL A 80 -2.61 3.25 -12.52
CA VAL A 80 -2.44 2.02 -11.74
C VAL A 80 -3.44 1.96 -10.59
N ASN A 81 -3.77 3.11 -9.98
CA ASN A 81 -4.81 3.18 -8.95
C ASN A 81 -6.19 2.79 -9.49
N GLU A 82 -6.56 3.35 -10.64
CA GLU A 82 -7.84 3.06 -11.31
C GLU A 82 -7.92 1.59 -11.72
N PHE A 83 -6.82 1.06 -12.25
CA PHE A 83 -6.75 -0.35 -12.63
C PHE A 83 -6.87 -1.28 -11.42
N ILE A 84 -6.13 -1.03 -10.33
CA ILE A 84 -6.26 -1.80 -9.08
C ILE A 84 -7.70 -1.72 -8.55
N GLN A 85 -8.31 -0.54 -8.58
CA GLN A 85 -9.69 -0.36 -8.14
C GLN A 85 -10.67 -1.16 -9.01
N ALA A 86 -10.51 -1.15 -10.33
CA ALA A 86 -11.33 -1.93 -11.25
C ALA A 86 -11.15 -3.44 -11.03
N LEU A 87 -9.93 -3.91 -10.77
CA LEU A 87 -9.67 -5.31 -10.42
C LEU A 87 -10.36 -5.71 -9.11
N ASN A 88 -10.33 -4.86 -8.09
CA ASN A 88 -11.02 -5.11 -6.82
C ASN A 88 -12.54 -5.21 -7.02
N GLN A 89 -13.11 -4.45 -7.95
CA GLN A 89 -14.54 -4.52 -8.29
C GLN A 89 -14.93 -5.81 -9.02
N LEU A 90 -13.96 -6.53 -9.61
CA LEU A 90 -14.23 -7.74 -10.39
C LEU A 90 -14.53 -8.96 -9.50
N ASN A 91 -14.16 -8.92 -8.21
CA ASN A 91 -14.45 -9.96 -7.24
C ASN A 91 -15.05 -9.41 -5.93
N PRO A 92 -16.29 -8.88 -5.98
CA PRO A 92 -16.93 -8.27 -4.82
C PRO A 92 -17.20 -9.27 -3.69
N GLN A 93 -17.27 -10.58 -4.00
CA GLN A 93 -17.43 -11.63 -3.01
C GLN A 93 -16.24 -11.71 -2.06
N GLN A 94 -15.01 -11.66 -2.57
CA GLN A 94 -13.81 -11.67 -1.72
C GLN A 94 -13.75 -10.45 -0.81
N GLU A 95 -14.17 -9.27 -1.30
CA GLU A 95 -14.24 -8.06 -0.47
C GLU A 95 -15.28 -8.21 0.65
N TYR A 96 -16.43 -8.80 0.36
CA TYR A 96 -17.47 -9.10 1.34
C TYR A 96 -16.97 -10.07 2.42
N GLU A 97 -16.33 -11.19 2.03
CA GLU A 97 -15.79 -12.18 2.97
C GLU A 97 -14.71 -11.57 3.88
N ASN A 98 -13.83 -10.72 3.34
CA ASN A 98 -12.83 -10.02 4.12
C ASN A 98 -13.47 -9.03 5.11
N TRP A 99 -14.47 -8.25 4.66
CA TRP A 99 -15.22 -7.36 5.56
C TRP A 99 -15.91 -8.11 6.70
N CYS A 100 -16.53 -9.26 6.41
CA CYS A 100 -17.14 -10.13 7.44
C CYS A 100 -16.11 -10.58 8.48
N LYS A 101 -14.92 -11.01 8.05
CA LYS A 101 -13.83 -11.42 8.95
C LYS A 101 -13.36 -10.28 9.84
N GLU A 102 -13.11 -9.09 9.27
CA GLU A 102 -12.70 -7.90 10.01
C GLU A 102 -13.76 -7.49 11.04
N LEU A 103 -15.04 -7.46 10.64
CA LEU A 103 -16.15 -7.12 11.53
C LEU A 103 -16.29 -8.14 12.66
N TYR A 104 -16.19 -9.43 12.34
CA TYR A 104 -16.26 -10.50 13.34
C TYR A 104 -15.18 -10.31 14.40
N GLN A 105 -13.91 -10.14 13.98
CA GLN A 105 -12.79 -9.89 14.90
C GLN A 105 -13.04 -8.68 15.81
N LEU A 106 -13.55 -7.58 15.22
CA LEU A 106 -13.83 -6.37 15.97
C LEU A 106 -14.97 -6.57 17.00
N LEU A 107 -15.97 -7.37 16.66
CA LEU A 107 -17.09 -7.67 17.55
C LEU A 107 -16.71 -8.69 18.65
N THR A 108 -15.78 -9.61 18.36
CA THR A 108 -15.28 -10.59 19.34
C THR A 108 -14.27 -10.00 20.32
N ASN A 109 -13.61 -8.89 19.98
CA ASN A 109 -12.79 -8.14 20.93
C ASN A 109 -13.64 -7.57 22.08
N ASP A 110 -13.01 -7.40 23.25
CA ASP A 110 -13.67 -6.99 24.49
C ASP A 110 -14.60 -5.79 24.27
N ARG A 111 -15.85 -5.90 24.76
CA ARG A 111 -16.88 -4.85 24.62
C ARG A 111 -16.40 -3.49 25.14
N ASN A 112 -15.53 -3.48 26.15
CA ASN A 112 -15.02 -2.27 26.78
C ASN A 112 -13.93 -1.56 25.95
N THR A 113 -13.35 -2.23 24.94
CA THR A 113 -12.30 -1.68 24.07
C THR A 113 -12.76 -1.47 22.63
N ARG A 114 -14.06 -1.65 22.34
CA ARG A 114 -14.60 -1.50 20.99
C ARG A 114 -14.47 -0.07 20.49
N ASP A 115 -13.66 0.08 19.46
CA ASP A 115 -13.49 1.32 18.74
C ASP A 115 -14.76 1.63 17.92
N ILE A 116 -15.61 2.52 18.45
CA ILE A 116 -16.85 2.98 17.83
C ILE A 116 -16.60 3.64 16.46
N ASN A 117 -15.44 4.28 16.27
CA ASN A 117 -15.10 4.90 15.00
C ASN A 117 -14.82 3.84 13.94
N LYS A 118 -14.13 2.75 14.29
CA LYS A 118 -13.96 1.60 13.41
C LYS A 118 -15.30 0.97 13.04
N LEU A 119 -16.22 0.78 13.99
CA LEU A 119 -17.58 0.28 13.70
C LEU A 119 -18.35 1.17 12.71
N LYS A 120 -18.30 2.49 12.90
CA LYS A 120 -18.91 3.45 11.96
C LYS A 120 -18.31 3.34 10.56
N ASN A 121 -17.00 3.12 10.45
CA ASN A 121 -16.34 2.90 9.16
C ASN A 121 -16.77 1.57 8.51
N HIS A 122 -16.91 0.49 9.28
CA HIS A 122 -17.43 -0.78 8.77
C HIS A 122 -18.85 -0.66 8.19
N LEU A 123 -19.71 0.14 8.82
CA LEU A 123 -21.06 0.42 8.30
C LEU A 123 -21.03 1.18 6.97
N LYS A 124 -20.11 2.14 6.80
CA LYS A 124 -19.92 2.84 5.52
C LYS A 124 -19.38 1.90 4.45
N LYS A 125 -18.39 1.05 4.79
CA LYS A 125 -17.80 0.05 3.88
C LYS A 125 -18.86 -0.95 3.42
N PHE A 126 -19.72 -1.43 4.32
CA PHE A 126 -20.83 -2.32 3.99
C PHE A 126 -21.77 -1.70 2.94
N LYS A 127 -22.20 -0.44 3.12
CA LYS A 127 -23.07 0.22 2.14
C LYS A 127 -22.46 0.27 0.74
N LYS A 128 -21.14 0.46 0.65
CA LYS A 128 -20.40 0.45 -0.61
C LYS A 128 -20.36 -0.95 -1.22
N ILE A 129 -19.97 -1.96 -0.45
CA ILE A 129 -19.91 -3.37 -0.92
C ILE A 129 -21.29 -3.84 -1.37
N PHE A 130 -22.33 -3.54 -0.58
CA PHE A 130 -23.71 -3.91 -0.89
C PHE A 130 -24.23 -3.26 -2.17
N PHE A 131 -23.85 -2.01 -2.43
CA PHE A 131 -24.16 -1.34 -3.69
C PHE A 131 -23.58 -2.10 -4.90
N PHE A 132 -22.31 -2.50 -4.84
CA PHE A 132 -21.64 -3.26 -5.93
C PHE A 132 -22.09 -4.72 -6.08
N LEU A 133 -22.68 -5.31 -5.04
CA LEU A 133 -23.22 -6.68 -5.11
C LEU A 133 -24.61 -6.73 -5.75
N ILE A 134 -25.36 -5.62 -5.72
CA ILE A 134 -26.76 -5.56 -6.17
C ILE A 134 -26.92 -4.85 -7.50
N PHE A 135 -26.08 -3.85 -7.79
CA PHE A 135 -26.10 -3.06 -9.02
C PHE A 135 -24.81 -3.26 -9.80
#